data_AF-A0A523IB24-F1
#
_entry.id   AF-A0A523IB24-F1
#
_cell.length_a   1.000
_cell.length_b   1.000
_cell.length_c   1.000
_cell.angle_alpha   90.00
_cell.angle_beta   90.00
_cell.angle_gamma   90.00
#
_symmetry.space_group_name_H-M   'P 1'
#
loop_
_entity.id
_entity.type
_entity.pdbx_description
1 polymer ?
#
loop_
_entity_poly.entity_id
_entity_poly.type
_entity_poly.pdbx_seq_one_letter_code
_entity_poly.pdbx_strand_id
1 'polypeptide(L)'
;MATGEWLLASCRSFYCHRRTHRCPASLPEFFDQYTSLTKREPGSSFNQQNLAISYSRLGSTHSALGNLEQALGFFEERSRLGRELYDAYPNNVSFKNGLAISYIKLGSVYEKMEKNNKAVEYYRLSAELLSELAHSFPQYVEFKNNQAWVQKKFCFEPAEELRPLSWQNGLTLSDV
;
A
#
# COMPACT_ATOMS: atom_id res chain seq x y z
N MET A 1 -19.26 -6.54 -33.22
CA MET A 1 -17.86 -6.73 -32.79
C MET A 1 -17.41 -5.41 -32.18
N ALA A 2 -17.42 -5.33 -30.84
CA ALA A 2 -17.19 -4.10 -30.10
C ALA A 2 -15.68 -3.83 -30.01
N THR A 3 -15.25 -2.72 -30.60
CA THR A 3 -13.89 -2.18 -30.50
C THR A 3 -13.69 -1.58 -29.11
N GLY A 4 -12.68 -2.08 -28.40
CA GLY A 4 -12.36 -1.71 -27.03
C GLY A 4 -11.80 -0.30 -26.91
N GLU A 5 -12.67 0.64 -26.57
CA GLU A 5 -12.31 1.90 -25.91
C GLU A 5 -12.05 1.65 -24.42
N TRP A 6 -10.85 1.17 -24.09
CA TRP A 6 -10.39 1.14 -22.70
C TRP A 6 -9.69 2.46 -22.36
N LEU A 7 -10.49 3.38 -21.82
CA LEU A 7 -10.13 4.39 -20.81
C LEU A 7 -8.91 5.28 -21.10
N LEU A 8 -9.17 6.36 -21.84
CA LEU A 8 -8.42 7.62 -21.72
C LEU A 8 -8.70 8.24 -20.34
N ALA A 9 -7.90 7.88 -19.33
CA ALA A 9 -7.96 8.53 -18.01
C ALA A 9 -6.54 8.89 -17.51
N SER A 10 -6.21 10.17 -17.68
CA SER A 10 -5.24 10.94 -16.88
C SER A 10 -3.76 10.48 -16.83
N CYS A 11 -2.99 10.83 -17.87
CA CYS A 11 -1.52 10.68 -17.96
C CYS A 11 -0.69 11.62 -17.06
N ARG A 12 -1.20 12.16 -15.95
CA ARG A 12 -0.50 13.24 -15.21
C ARG A 12 0.37 12.81 -14.02
N SER A 13 0.48 11.51 -13.71
CA SER A 13 1.18 11.04 -12.50
C SER A 13 2.52 10.34 -12.73
N PHE A 14 2.97 10.17 -13.98
CA PHE A 14 4.21 9.46 -14.25
C PHE A 14 5.37 10.44 -14.45
N TYR A 15 6.24 10.55 -13.45
CA TYR A 15 7.46 11.35 -13.55
C TYR A 15 8.40 10.76 -14.62
N CYS A 16 8.75 11.56 -15.62
CA CYS A 16 9.65 11.20 -16.72
C CYS A 16 11.09 11.01 -16.22
N HIS A 17 11.74 9.92 -16.64
CA HIS A 17 13.16 9.68 -16.38
C HIS A 17 14.04 10.47 -17.39
N ARG A 18 15.07 11.15 -16.89
CA ARG A 18 15.86 12.19 -17.62
C ARG A 18 16.62 11.70 -18.86
N ARG A 19 16.77 10.38 -19.08
CA ARG A 19 17.53 9.80 -20.19
C ARG A 19 16.70 9.42 -21.42
N THR A 20 15.41 9.16 -21.28
CA THR A 20 14.60 8.63 -22.40
C THR A 20 13.65 9.67 -22.98
N HIS A 21 13.40 10.80 -22.31
CA HIS A 21 12.38 11.80 -22.68
C HIS A 21 11.00 11.20 -23.01
N ARG A 22 10.75 9.96 -22.57
CA ARG A 22 9.52 9.21 -22.82
C ARG A 22 8.96 8.82 -21.47
N CYS A 23 7.80 9.37 -21.16
CA CYS A 23 6.99 8.93 -20.03
C CYS A 23 6.25 7.65 -20.47
N PRO A 24 6.20 6.60 -19.64
CA PRO A 24 5.49 5.38 -19.97
C PRO A 24 4.00 5.67 -20.15
N ALA A 25 3.41 5.14 -21.22
CA ALA A 25 2.03 5.42 -21.62
C ALA A 25 1.02 4.50 -20.95
N SER A 26 1.48 3.40 -20.33
CA SER A 26 0.62 2.38 -19.71
C SER A 26 1.26 1.79 -18.45
N LEU A 27 0.43 1.14 -17.62
CA LEU A 27 0.91 0.46 -16.41
C LEU A 27 1.93 -0.66 -16.71
N PRO A 28 1.75 -1.52 -17.72
CA PRO A 28 2.77 -2.51 -18.10
C PRO A 28 4.10 -1.87 -18.50
N GLU A 29 4.06 -0.81 -19.32
CA GLU A 29 5.30 -0.11 -19.73
C GLU A 29 6.01 0.53 -18.52
N PHE A 30 5.25 1.13 -17.60
CA PHE A 30 5.80 1.68 -16.36
C PHE A 30 6.42 0.59 -15.48
N PHE A 31 5.77 -0.57 -15.36
CA PHE A 31 6.30 -1.72 -14.62
C PHE A 31 7.60 -2.25 -15.23
N ASP A 32 7.64 -2.46 -16.54
CA ASP A 32 8.82 -2.96 -17.25
C ASP A 32 9.99 -1.98 -17.15
N GLN A 33 9.72 -0.69 -17.30
CA GLN A 33 10.71 0.36 -17.15
C GLN A 33 11.36 0.33 -15.76
N TYR A 34 10.57 0.35 -14.70
CA TYR A 34 11.11 0.39 -13.33
C TYR A 34 11.69 -0.95 -12.87
N THR A 35 11.23 -2.07 -13.44
CA THR A 35 11.89 -3.37 -13.27
C THR A 35 13.30 -3.34 -13.87
N SER A 36 13.44 -2.83 -15.10
CA SER A 36 14.74 -2.70 -15.77
C SER A 36 15.67 -1.73 -15.04
N LEU A 37 15.17 -0.58 -14.59
CA LEU A 37 15.95 0.41 -13.84
C LEU A 37 16.41 -0.13 -12.48
N THR A 38 15.54 -0.82 -11.75
CA THR A 38 15.91 -1.42 -10.46
C THR A 38 16.95 -2.53 -10.61
N LYS A 39 16.91 -3.30 -11.70
CA LYS A 39 17.96 -4.30 -12.01
C LYS A 39 19.32 -3.66 -12.29
N ARG A 40 19.34 -2.50 -12.96
CA ARG A 40 20.59 -1.77 -13.27
C ARG A 40 21.14 -1.03 -12.06
N GLU A 41 20.26 -0.48 -11.24
CA GLU A 41 20.60 0.37 -10.09
C GLU A 41 19.78 -0.04 -8.86
N PRO A 42 20.10 -1.19 -8.23
CA PRO A 42 19.30 -1.74 -7.13
C PRO A 42 19.28 -0.86 -5.87
N GLY A 43 20.31 -0.03 -5.65
CA GLY A 43 20.37 0.91 -4.53
C GLY A 43 19.55 2.19 -4.70
N SER A 44 18.89 2.38 -5.86
CA SER A 44 18.08 3.58 -6.11
C SER A 44 16.71 3.46 -5.45
N SER A 45 16.54 4.13 -4.31
CA SER A 45 15.27 4.18 -3.59
C SER A 45 14.13 4.75 -4.43
N PHE A 46 14.44 5.68 -5.35
CA PHE A 46 13.47 6.19 -6.32
C PHE A 46 12.97 5.09 -7.27
N ASN A 47 13.88 4.28 -7.81
CA ASN A 47 13.49 3.19 -8.73
C ASN A 47 12.68 2.11 -8.00
N GLN A 48 13.14 1.71 -6.81
CA GLN A 48 12.45 0.75 -5.95
C GLN A 48 11.05 1.24 -5.55
N GLN A 49 10.91 2.52 -5.17
CA GLN A 49 9.62 3.09 -4.80
C GLN A 49 8.64 3.11 -5.97
N ASN A 50 9.09 3.47 -7.17
CA ASN A 50 8.24 3.44 -8.36
C ASN A 50 7.88 1.99 -8.75
N LEU A 51 8.80 1.04 -8.64
CA LEU A 51 8.50 -0.38 -8.84
C LEU A 51 7.47 -0.90 -7.84
N ALA A 52 7.59 -0.52 -6.56
CA ALA A 52 6.59 -0.85 -5.52
C ALA A 52 5.21 -0.25 -5.86
N ILE A 53 5.14 0.98 -6.38
CA ILE A 53 3.88 1.58 -6.84
C ILE A 53 3.29 0.78 -8.01
N SER A 54 4.10 0.33 -8.97
CA SER A 54 3.65 -0.54 -10.07
C SER A 54 3.00 -1.82 -9.56
N TYR A 55 3.67 -2.51 -8.64
CA TYR A 55 3.15 -3.72 -8.01
C TYR A 55 1.81 -3.46 -7.30
N SER A 56 1.68 -2.35 -6.58
CA SER A 56 0.40 -1.98 -5.94
C SER A 56 -0.73 -1.78 -6.96
N ARG A 57 -0.43 -1.18 -8.12
CA ARG A 57 -1.42 -0.94 -9.17
C ARG A 57 -1.81 -2.23 -9.86
N LEU A 58 -0.85 -3.09 -10.21
CA LEU A 58 -1.10 -4.41 -10.79
C LEU A 58 -1.93 -5.28 -9.83
N GLY A 59 -1.58 -5.32 -8.54
CA GLY A 59 -2.36 -6.02 -7.53
C GLY A 59 -3.80 -5.51 -7.43
N SER A 60 -3.99 -4.18 -7.50
CA SER A 60 -5.34 -3.58 -7.47
C SER A 60 -6.15 -3.95 -8.71
N THR A 61 -5.54 -3.94 -9.90
CA THR A 61 -6.16 -4.37 -11.16
C THR A 61 -6.59 -5.84 -11.08
N HIS A 62 -5.69 -6.74 -10.67
CA HIS A 62 -6.03 -8.16 -10.54
C HIS A 62 -7.09 -8.41 -9.47
N SER A 63 -7.05 -7.68 -8.35
CA SER A 63 -8.07 -7.78 -7.30
C SER A 63 -9.46 -7.33 -7.78
N ALA A 64 -9.53 -6.33 -8.66
CA ALA A 64 -10.78 -5.88 -9.27
C ALA A 64 -11.32 -6.89 -10.30
N LEU A 65 -10.43 -7.61 -10.97
CA LEU A 65 -10.78 -8.69 -11.91
C LEU A 65 -11.14 -10.03 -11.22
N GLY A 66 -11.06 -10.11 -9.89
CA GLY A 66 -11.29 -11.35 -9.14
C GLY A 66 -10.10 -12.33 -9.16
N ASN A 67 -8.98 -11.93 -9.75
CA ASN A 67 -7.75 -12.73 -9.82
C ASN A 67 -6.96 -12.64 -8.51
N LEU A 68 -7.53 -13.18 -7.42
CA LEU A 68 -7.05 -12.92 -6.06
C LEU A 68 -5.63 -13.45 -5.79
N GLU A 69 -5.28 -14.64 -6.28
CA GLU A 69 -3.93 -15.21 -6.09
C GLU A 69 -2.85 -14.37 -6.81
N GLN A 70 -3.15 -13.87 -8.02
CA GLN A 70 -2.24 -12.98 -8.74
C GLN A 70 -2.14 -11.62 -8.05
N ALA A 71 -3.26 -11.10 -7.55
CA ALA A 71 -3.28 -9.86 -6.79
C ALA A 71 -2.44 -9.97 -5.50
N LEU A 72 -2.54 -11.12 -4.82
CA LEU A 72 -1.77 -11.42 -3.63
C LEU A 72 -0.26 -11.37 -3.92
N GLY A 73 0.21 -12.09 -4.94
CA GLY A 73 1.62 -12.09 -5.31
C GLY A 73 2.16 -10.68 -5.61
N PHE A 74 1.39 -9.83 -6.30
CA PHE A 74 1.78 -8.45 -6.52
C PHE A 74 1.83 -7.61 -5.24
N PHE A 75 0.88 -7.78 -4.32
CA PHE A 75 0.91 -7.04 -3.05
C PHE A 75 2.00 -7.54 -2.10
N GLU A 76 2.39 -8.80 -2.16
CA GLU A 76 3.53 -9.36 -1.42
C GLU A 76 4.84 -8.76 -1.90
N GLU A 77 5.09 -8.72 -3.21
CA GLU A 77 6.27 -8.08 -3.80
C GLU A 77 6.34 -6.59 -3.46
N ARG A 78 5.20 -5.91 -3.51
CA ARG A 78 5.10 -4.52 -3.09
C ARG A 78 5.48 -4.35 -1.61
N SER A 79 4.99 -5.21 -0.74
CA SER A 79 5.24 -5.14 0.70
C SER A 79 6.70 -5.44 1.02
N ARG A 80 7.32 -6.38 0.28
CA ARG A 80 8.76 -6.65 0.37
C ARG A 80 9.59 -5.40 0.07
N LEU A 81 9.37 -4.78 -1.09
CA LEU A 81 10.07 -3.54 -1.46
C LEU A 81 9.78 -2.38 -0.50
N GLY A 82 8.53 -2.25 -0.04
CA GLY A 82 8.16 -1.24 0.95
C GLY A 82 8.88 -1.42 2.28
N ARG A 83 9.10 -2.67 2.71
CA ARG A 83 9.88 -2.99 3.91
C ARG A 83 11.35 -2.64 3.72
N GLU A 84 11.95 -3.06 2.61
CA GLU A 84 13.35 -2.74 2.28
C GLU A 84 13.59 -1.21 2.29
N LEU A 85 12.66 -0.45 1.70
CA LEU A 85 12.73 1.03 1.69
C LEU A 85 12.57 1.63 3.09
N TYR A 86 11.65 1.12 3.89
CA TYR A 86 11.44 1.59 5.25
C TYR A 86 12.67 1.28 6.14
N ASP A 87 13.21 0.08 6.05
CA ASP A 87 14.38 -0.34 6.84
C ASP A 87 15.63 0.48 6.47
N ALA A 88 15.81 0.79 5.19
CA ALA A 88 16.93 1.62 4.72
C ALA A 88 16.76 3.11 5.07
N TYR A 89 15.51 3.61 5.17
CA TYR A 89 15.22 5.03 5.45
C TYR A 89 14.07 5.16 6.47
N PRO A 90 14.28 4.77 7.74
CA PRO A 90 13.21 4.68 8.74
C PRO A 90 12.54 6.01 9.07
N ASN A 91 13.25 7.13 8.88
CA ASN A 91 12.73 8.48 9.10
C ASN A 91 11.96 9.03 7.89
N ASN A 92 11.89 8.30 6.77
CA ASN A 92 11.14 8.72 5.59
C ASN A 92 9.65 8.40 5.76
N VAL A 93 8.88 9.45 6.04
CA VAL A 93 7.42 9.41 6.21
C VAL A 93 6.70 8.75 5.02
N SER A 94 7.16 9.03 3.80
CA SER A 94 6.53 8.49 2.59
C SER A 94 6.72 6.96 2.49
N PHE A 95 7.90 6.45 2.85
CA PHE A 95 8.15 5.00 2.84
C PHE A 95 7.39 4.29 3.96
N LYS A 96 7.31 4.90 5.15
CA LYS A 96 6.50 4.36 6.26
C LYS A 96 5.01 4.30 5.90
N ASN A 97 4.43 5.39 5.38
CA ASN A 97 3.03 5.42 4.92
C ASN A 97 2.82 4.45 3.76
N GLY A 98 3.81 4.38 2.86
CA GLY A 98 3.90 3.35 1.85
C GLY A 98 3.71 1.98 2.48
N LEU A 99 4.63 1.50 3.30
CA LEU A 99 4.55 0.17 3.92
C LEU A 99 3.20 -0.09 4.62
N ALA A 100 2.68 0.90 5.35
CA ALA A 100 1.35 0.79 5.96
C ALA A 100 0.24 0.50 4.94
N ILE A 101 0.19 1.24 3.82
CA ILE A 101 -0.81 1.06 2.77
C ILE A 101 -0.70 -0.32 2.11
N SER A 102 0.49 -0.92 1.99
CA SER A 102 0.54 -2.28 1.44
C SER A 102 -0.02 -3.34 2.34
N TYR A 103 0.18 -3.20 3.64
CA TYR A 103 -0.44 -4.09 4.59
C TYR A 103 -1.97 -3.96 4.56
N ILE A 104 -2.52 -2.75 4.35
CA ILE A 104 -3.96 -2.59 4.06
C ILE A 104 -4.36 -3.42 2.83
N LYS A 105 -3.62 -3.32 1.72
CA LYS A 105 -3.94 -4.03 0.49
C LYS A 105 -3.84 -5.56 0.63
N LEU A 106 -2.81 -6.05 1.33
CA LEU A 106 -2.69 -7.47 1.67
C LEU A 106 -3.86 -7.93 2.52
N GLY A 107 -4.19 -7.18 3.58
CA GLY A 107 -5.33 -7.49 4.44
C GLY A 107 -6.63 -7.58 3.63
N SER A 108 -6.87 -6.63 2.73
CA SER A 108 -8.06 -6.62 1.86
C SER A 108 -8.11 -7.79 0.88
N VAL A 109 -6.99 -8.25 0.35
CA VAL A 109 -6.97 -9.43 -0.52
C VAL A 109 -7.19 -10.71 0.29
N TYR A 110 -6.57 -10.85 1.46
CA TYR A 110 -6.82 -11.99 2.34
C TYR A 110 -8.27 -12.06 2.81
N GLU A 111 -8.91 -10.91 3.08
CA GLU A 111 -10.35 -10.81 3.40
C GLU A 111 -11.21 -11.32 2.23
N LYS A 112 -10.93 -10.89 0.99
CA LYS A 112 -11.62 -11.39 -0.21
C LYS A 112 -11.42 -12.89 -0.45
N MET A 113 -10.34 -13.46 0.06
CA MET A 113 -10.02 -14.89 -0.01
C MET A 113 -10.55 -15.68 1.20
N GLU A 114 -11.33 -15.05 2.09
CA GLU A 114 -11.87 -15.64 3.33
C GLU A 114 -10.79 -16.14 4.30
N LYS A 115 -9.58 -15.60 4.21
CA LYS A 115 -8.43 -15.90 5.09
C LYS A 115 -8.32 -14.85 6.19
N ASN A 116 -9.37 -14.74 7.03
CA ASN A 116 -9.55 -13.65 8.00
C ASN A 116 -8.38 -13.49 8.99
N ASN A 117 -7.81 -14.59 9.48
CA ASN A 117 -6.68 -14.53 10.41
C ASN A 117 -5.48 -13.78 9.81
N LYS A 118 -5.16 -14.05 8.53
CA LYS A 118 -4.09 -13.33 7.82
C LYS A 118 -4.49 -11.88 7.54
N ALA A 119 -5.75 -11.63 7.22
CA ALA A 119 -6.22 -10.27 6.99
C ALA A 119 -6.03 -9.39 8.24
N VAL A 120 -6.43 -9.90 9.41
CA VAL A 120 -6.27 -9.28 10.73
C VAL A 120 -4.80 -9.01 11.04
N GLU A 121 -3.90 -9.97 10.78
CA GLU A 121 -2.45 -9.80 10.98
C GLU A 121 -1.92 -8.60 10.19
N TYR A 122 -2.21 -8.53 8.88
CA TYR A 122 -1.74 -7.42 8.05
C TYR A 122 -2.37 -6.08 8.43
N TYR A 123 -3.67 -6.07 8.75
CA TYR A 123 -4.28 -4.84 9.25
C TYR A 123 -3.62 -4.35 10.55
N ARG A 124 -3.12 -5.24 11.42
CA ARG A 124 -2.46 -4.84 12.69
C ARG A 124 -1.12 -4.19 12.41
N LEU A 125 -0.33 -4.81 11.52
CA LEU A 125 0.94 -4.23 11.05
C LEU A 125 0.74 -2.84 10.42
N SER A 126 -0.34 -2.65 9.66
CA SER A 126 -0.70 -1.33 9.13
C SER A 126 -1.04 -0.32 10.23
N ALA A 127 -1.86 -0.74 11.20
CA ALA A 127 -2.35 0.10 12.28
C ALA A 127 -1.21 0.64 13.16
N GLU A 128 -0.19 -0.18 13.44
CA GLU A 128 1.00 0.23 14.19
C GLU A 128 1.72 1.40 13.49
N LEU A 129 2.05 1.23 12.21
CA LEU A 129 2.75 2.26 11.44
C LEU A 129 1.92 3.54 11.30
N LEU A 130 0.61 3.41 11.08
CA LEU A 130 -0.30 4.56 10.94
C LEU A 130 -0.51 5.30 12.26
N SER A 131 -0.52 4.59 13.39
CA SER A 131 -0.63 5.20 14.72
C SER A 131 0.58 6.10 15.00
N GLU A 132 1.79 5.63 14.70
CA GLU A 132 3.00 6.44 14.83
C GLU A 132 2.99 7.66 13.90
N LEU A 133 2.54 7.48 12.65
CA LEU A 133 2.42 8.57 11.68
C LEU A 133 1.39 9.62 12.10
N ALA A 134 0.19 9.19 12.52
CA ALA A 134 -0.87 10.08 12.97
C ALA A 134 -0.48 10.85 14.25
N HIS A 135 0.28 10.22 15.15
CA HIS A 135 0.82 10.87 16.35
C HIS A 135 1.90 11.91 16.01
N SER A 136 2.84 11.56 15.13
CA SER A 136 3.99 12.41 14.80
C SER A 136 3.62 13.56 13.84
N PHE A 137 2.59 13.35 13.02
CA PHE A 137 2.18 14.23 11.94
C PHE A 137 0.66 14.48 11.95
N PRO A 138 0.10 15.02 13.05
CA PRO A 138 -1.36 15.13 13.25
C PRO A 138 -2.07 16.05 12.25
N GLN A 139 -1.33 16.91 11.55
CA GLN A 139 -1.82 17.79 10.49
C GLN A 139 -2.13 17.07 9.18
N TYR A 140 -1.57 15.87 8.96
CA TYR A 140 -1.80 15.08 7.75
C TYR A 140 -3.04 14.20 7.94
N VAL A 141 -4.17 14.69 7.45
CA VAL A 141 -5.48 14.03 7.57
C VAL A 141 -5.48 12.63 6.96
N GLU A 142 -4.67 12.38 5.92
CA GLU A 142 -4.55 11.07 5.28
C GLU A 142 -4.17 9.96 6.27
N PHE A 143 -3.24 10.21 7.19
CA PHE A 143 -2.81 9.19 8.15
C PHE A 143 -3.93 8.80 9.11
N LYS A 144 -4.68 9.81 9.60
CA LYS A 144 -5.87 9.59 10.44
C LYS A 144 -6.97 8.85 9.68
N ASN A 145 -7.20 9.18 8.42
CA ASN A 145 -8.20 8.50 7.59
C ASN A 145 -7.83 7.03 7.35
N ASN A 146 -6.57 6.74 7.01
CA ASN A 146 -6.10 5.38 6.83
C ASN A 146 -6.17 4.59 8.15
N GLN A 147 -5.80 5.21 9.27
CA GLN A 147 -5.91 4.60 10.60
C GLN A 147 -7.36 4.28 10.96
N ALA A 148 -8.27 5.24 10.77
CA ALA A 148 -9.70 5.06 11.03
C ALA A 148 -10.32 3.99 10.13
N TRP A 149 -9.89 3.91 8.86
CA TRP A 149 -10.31 2.86 7.94
C TRP A 149 -9.91 1.47 8.47
N VAL A 150 -8.66 1.32 8.90
CA VAL A 150 -8.14 0.06 9.47
C VAL A 150 -8.86 -0.28 10.78
N GLN A 151 -9.08 0.70 11.67
CA GLN A 151 -9.86 0.53 12.91
C GLN A 151 -11.28 0.05 12.65
N LYS A 152 -11.97 0.62 11.66
CA LYS A 152 -13.32 0.21 11.28
C LYS A 152 -13.36 -1.25 10.81
N LYS A 153 -12.30 -1.71 10.14
CA LYS A 153 -12.16 -3.13 9.75
C LYS A 153 -12.00 -4.07 10.94
N PHE A 154 -11.41 -3.60 12.04
CA PHE A 154 -11.26 -4.36 13.28
C PHE A 154 -12.50 -4.41 14.17
N CYS A 155 -13.30 -3.33 14.20
CA CYS A 155 -14.47 -3.23 15.09
C CYS A 155 -15.64 -4.18 14.77
N PHE A 156 -15.44 -5.18 13.91
CA PHE A 156 -16.44 -6.21 13.60
C PHE A 156 -16.13 -7.61 14.16
N GLU A 157 -15.04 -7.80 14.92
CA GLU A 157 -14.80 -9.06 15.65
C GLU A 157 -14.83 -8.85 17.18
N PRO A 158 -15.69 -9.58 17.93
CA PRO A 158 -15.60 -9.63 19.38
C PRO A 158 -14.44 -10.57 19.73
N ALA A 159 -13.24 -10.02 19.86
CA ALA A 159 -12.10 -10.75 20.42
C ALA A 159 -11.37 -9.85 21.42
N GLU A 160 -11.86 -9.91 22.66
CA GLU A 160 -11.28 -9.35 23.88
C GLU A 160 -9.79 -9.73 24.08
N GLU A 161 -9.30 -10.75 23.39
CA GLU A 161 -8.11 -11.50 23.82
C GLU A 161 -6.79 -11.06 23.16
N LEU A 162 -6.81 -10.21 22.11
CA LEU A 162 -5.59 -9.86 21.35
C LEU A 162 -5.47 -8.36 21.00
N ARG A 163 -6.09 -7.45 21.77
CA ARG A 163 -5.81 -6.00 21.63
C ARG A 163 -4.44 -5.68 22.25
N PRO A 164 -3.51 -5.01 21.52
CA PRO A 164 -2.31 -4.47 22.15
C PRO A 164 -2.71 -3.42 23.20
N LEU A 165 -1.98 -3.34 24.31
CA LEU A 165 -2.33 -2.46 25.46
C LEU A 165 -2.56 -0.99 25.07
N SER A 166 -1.88 -0.50 24.04
CA SER A 166 -2.07 0.86 23.51
C SER A 166 -3.46 1.12 22.90
N TRP A 167 -4.20 0.08 22.56
CA TRP A 167 -5.54 0.14 21.96
C TRP A 167 -6.66 -0.13 22.98
N GLN A 168 -6.31 -0.46 24.22
CA GLN A 168 -7.28 -0.64 25.32
C GLN A 168 -7.65 0.70 25.97
N ASN A 169 -6.80 1.72 25.85
CA ASN A 169 -7.08 3.08 26.32
C ASN A 169 -7.79 3.88 25.23
N GLY A 170 -9.10 3.62 25.07
CA GLY A 170 -9.95 4.33 24.13
C GLY A 170 -9.99 5.84 24.41
N LEU A 171 -9.43 6.64 23.50
CA LEU A 171 -9.87 8.02 23.34
C LEU A 171 -11.25 7.97 22.69
N THR A 172 -12.30 8.09 23.49
CA THR A 172 -13.63 8.43 23.01
C THR A 172 -13.59 9.86 22.48
N LEU A 173 -13.90 10.05 21.20
CA LEU A 173 -14.10 11.37 20.58
C LEU A 173 -15.42 12.00 21.08
N SER A 174 -15.46 12.36 22.36
CA SER A 174 -16.54 13.18 22.94
C SER A 174 -16.11 14.15 24.05
N ASP A 175 -14.81 14.32 24.35
CA ASP A 175 -14.37 15.31 25.35
C ASP A 175 -13.23 16.21 24.82
N VAL A 176 -13.56 17.16 23.94
CA VAL A 176 -13.08 18.58 23.93
C VAL A 176 -14.15 19.43 23.23
#